data_AF-A0A2D7VU65-F1
#
_entry.id   AF-A0A2D7VU65-F1
#
_cell.length_a   1.000
_cell.length_b   1.000
_cell.length_c   1.000
_cell.angle_alpha   90.00
_cell.angle_beta   90.00
_cell.angle_gamma   90.00
#
_symmetry.space_group_name_H-M   'P 1'
#
loop_
_entity.id
_entity.type
_entity.pdbx_description
1 polymer ?
#
loop_
_entity_poly.entity_id
_entity_poly.type
_entity_poly.pdbx_seq_one_letter_code
_entity_poly.pdbx_strand_id
1 'polypeptide(L)'
;MHLRNLLFILLILQPFIDKLAKKAGWSINVFNELLSISVFVAFMVVLLHRKKLNSLALLMFGFIGYCSLLVLYRGIYPLGFFQVVIYSQFFFYFFYFMTLSEEAKRKTMISFKRIMAVFVYVIAIIALYEAYNHTVFRNYMGVHSVRRGIGYFYLISFFGSGPSLAIFITLFVAIWHYCHYALKETIQKRHVFNLILAIVLGVLSFSRKEVFFMFVFLVFFPYPSKNLLNRWLKRLIFFTTVFAGLVVYYIAFFGKANAVALDKDYIRWKIVRKASEIYIDHFPFGSGPGTFGSRVSLWMTDIYDRYNVGQDMLGWKVLGGNGPIYDAFLFTLFTEIGIGIFILFFFIYKLFEAKTIERNGPSRFVKNFLLLFTVALGMFTPMFLNNFGFMIMMFVGMIIAHVSLFKFRNWYA
;
A
#
# COMPACT_ATOMS: atom_id res chain seq x y z
N MET A 1 -6.28 9.60 22.24
CA MET A 1 -6.98 9.68 20.93
C MET A 1 -6.34 10.73 20.01
N HIS A 2 -6.06 11.94 20.52
CA HIS A 2 -5.45 13.03 19.76
C HIS A 2 -4.11 12.67 19.06
N LEU A 3 -3.18 12.02 19.75
CA LEU A 3 -1.89 11.61 19.15
C LEU A 3 -2.05 10.67 17.93
N ARG A 4 -3.02 9.76 17.97
CA ARG A 4 -3.29 8.82 16.86
C ARG A 4 -3.91 9.53 15.66
N ASN A 5 -4.78 10.50 15.92
CA ASN A 5 -5.37 11.33 14.88
C ASN A 5 -4.30 12.19 14.19
N LEU A 6 -3.39 12.77 14.97
CA LEU A 6 -2.27 13.52 14.45
C LEU A 6 -1.40 12.63 13.55
N LEU A 7 -1.08 11.41 13.99
CA LEU A 7 -0.33 10.44 13.18
C LEU A 7 -0.98 10.17 11.82
N PHE A 8 -2.31 9.99 11.76
CA PHE A 8 -3.03 9.83 10.49
C PHE A 8 -2.93 11.06 9.60
N ILE A 9 -3.13 12.25 10.17
CA ILE A 9 -3.06 13.51 9.43
C ILE A 9 -1.66 13.71 8.86
N LEU A 10 -0.63 13.49 9.66
CA LEU A 10 0.76 13.62 9.24
C LEU A 10 1.09 12.64 8.10
N LEU A 11 0.69 11.38 8.19
CA LEU A 11 0.91 10.40 7.11
C LEU A 11 0.19 10.77 5.80
N ILE A 12 -1.03 11.32 5.87
CA ILE A 12 -1.78 11.76 4.69
C ILE A 12 -1.13 12.99 4.06
N LEU A 13 -0.73 13.98 4.88
CA LEU A 13 -0.07 15.20 4.42
C LEU A 13 1.38 15.00 4.00
N GLN A 14 1.97 13.88 4.36
CA GLN A 14 3.39 13.68 4.19
C GLN A 14 3.89 13.85 2.74
N PRO A 15 3.25 13.30 1.69
CA PRO A 15 3.72 13.52 0.32
C PRO A 15 3.77 15.00 -0.07
N PHE A 16 2.92 15.82 0.56
CA PHE A 16 2.92 17.27 0.39
C PHE A 16 4.06 17.94 1.18
N ILE A 17 4.27 17.54 2.44
CA ILE A 17 5.39 18.00 3.27
C ILE A 17 6.73 17.70 2.59
N ASP A 18 6.90 16.48 2.06
CA ASP A 18 8.12 16.05 1.39
C ASP A 18 8.44 16.92 0.16
N LYS A 19 7.42 17.38 -0.54
CA LYS A 19 7.56 18.29 -1.70
C LYS A 19 7.90 19.70 -1.28
N LEU A 20 7.26 20.21 -0.24
CA LEU A 20 7.58 21.52 0.32
C LEU A 20 9.01 21.57 0.83
N ALA A 21 9.47 20.54 1.54
CA ALA A 21 10.85 20.43 2.02
C ALA A 21 11.86 20.45 0.86
N LYS A 22 11.63 19.66 -0.19
CA LYS A 22 12.48 19.68 -1.40
C LYS A 22 12.51 21.05 -2.07
N LYS A 23 11.36 21.72 -2.18
CA LYS A 23 11.27 23.08 -2.75
C LYS A 23 11.97 24.13 -1.89
N ALA A 24 11.99 23.94 -0.57
CA ALA A 24 12.73 24.77 0.37
C ALA A 24 14.25 24.49 0.39
N GLY A 25 14.75 23.60 -0.47
CA GLY A 25 16.17 23.27 -0.58
C GLY A 25 16.68 22.30 0.50
N TRP A 26 15.78 21.63 1.25
CA TRP A 26 16.20 20.64 2.24
C TRP A 26 16.68 19.37 1.53
N SER A 27 17.97 19.09 1.64
CA SER A 27 18.63 17.94 1.00
C SER A 27 18.31 16.60 1.66
N ILE A 28 17.99 16.62 2.97
CA ILE A 28 17.67 15.42 3.74
C ILE A 28 16.29 15.61 4.37
N ASN A 29 15.36 14.74 4.01
CA ASN A 29 14.04 14.67 4.63
C ASN A 29 13.94 13.39 5.46
N VAL A 30 14.15 13.52 6.78
CA VAL A 30 14.07 12.44 7.77
C VAL A 30 12.67 12.30 8.40
N PHE A 31 11.65 12.97 7.85
CA PHE A 31 10.33 13.01 8.47
C PHE A 31 9.72 11.61 8.65
N ASN A 32 9.93 10.73 7.66
CA ASN A 32 9.51 9.33 7.71
C ASN A 32 10.14 8.56 8.87
N GLU A 33 11.44 8.72 9.01
CA GLU A 33 12.27 8.05 9.99
C GLU A 33 11.88 8.53 11.39
N LEU A 34 11.73 9.84 11.58
CA LEU A 34 11.29 10.44 12.85
C LEU A 34 9.88 9.98 13.25
N LEU A 35 8.95 9.93 12.29
CA LEU A 35 7.60 9.44 12.54
C LEU A 35 7.60 7.95 12.90
N SER A 36 8.40 7.15 12.19
CA SER A 36 8.56 5.72 12.44
C SER A 36 9.19 5.44 13.81
N ILE A 37 10.21 6.21 14.19
CA ILE A 37 10.84 6.15 15.53
C ILE A 37 9.81 6.51 16.59
N SER A 38 9.00 7.54 16.39
CA SER A 38 7.96 7.94 17.35
C SER A 38 6.93 6.82 17.57
N VAL A 39 6.53 6.14 16.49
CA VAL A 39 5.61 4.98 16.57
C VAL A 39 6.28 3.78 17.24
N PHE A 40 7.57 3.54 16.96
CA PHE A 40 8.34 2.50 17.63
C PHE A 40 8.45 2.74 19.13
N VAL A 41 8.79 3.97 19.56
CA VAL A 41 8.83 4.34 20.99
C VAL A 41 7.45 4.14 21.62
N ALA A 42 6.37 4.59 20.96
CA ALA A 42 5.02 4.36 21.45
C ALA A 42 4.68 2.88 21.60
N PHE A 43 5.11 2.03 20.65
CA PHE A 43 4.98 0.58 20.74
C PHE A 43 5.75 0.00 21.93
N MET A 44 7.01 0.41 22.11
CA MET A 44 7.85 -0.03 23.23
C MET A 44 7.25 0.35 24.59
N VAL A 45 6.72 1.57 24.74
CA VAL A 45 6.01 2.00 25.95
C VAL A 45 4.80 1.11 26.24
N VAL A 46 4.01 0.77 25.21
CA VAL A 46 2.86 -0.13 25.38
C VAL A 46 3.31 -1.54 25.79
N LEU A 47 4.39 -2.05 25.21
CA LEU A 47 4.97 -3.35 25.58
C LEU A 47 5.45 -3.37 27.03
N LEU A 48 6.21 -2.35 27.45
CA LEU A 48 6.71 -2.22 28.82
C LEU A 48 5.57 -2.16 29.83
N HIS A 49 4.53 -1.40 29.54
CA HIS A 49 3.38 -1.26 30.42
C HIS A 49 2.56 -2.56 30.54
N ARG A 50 2.36 -3.28 29.43
CA ARG A 50 1.54 -4.50 29.42
C ARG A 50 2.30 -5.78 29.79
N LYS A 51 3.64 -5.75 29.76
CA LYS A 51 4.54 -6.89 30.00
C LYS A 51 4.18 -8.16 29.21
N LYS A 52 3.52 -8.01 28.06
CA LYS A 52 3.09 -9.11 27.19
C LYS A 52 3.45 -8.80 25.75
N LEU A 53 4.38 -9.58 25.21
CA LEU A 53 4.71 -9.54 23.79
C LEU A 53 3.67 -10.35 23.02
N ASN A 54 3.22 -9.81 21.89
CA ASN A 54 2.38 -10.58 20.99
C ASN A 54 3.20 -11.71 20.36
N SER A 55 2.67 -12.93 20.34
CA SER A 55 3.32 -14.06 19.68
C SER A 55 3.69 -13.79 18.21
N LEU A 56 2.93 -12.95 17.48
CA LEU A 56 3.29 -12.55 16.11
C LEU A 56 4.58 -11.71 16.01
N ALA A 57 4.97 -11.02 17.09
CA ALA A 57 6.22 -10.26 17.09
C ALA A 57 7.44 -11.19 17.00
N LEU A 58 7.32 -12.46 17.40
CA LEU A 58 8.37 -13.46 17.20
C LEU A 58 8.63 -13.73 15.71
N LEU A 59 7.61 -13.73 14.86
CA LEU A 59 7.80 -13.86 13.41
C LEU A 59 8.54 -12.66 12.83
N MET A 60 8.26 -11.47 13.33
CA MET A 60 9.00 -10.27 12.93
C MET A 60 10.47 -10.37 13.36
N PHE A 61 10.74 -10.75 14.61
CA PHE A 61 12.13 -10.94 15.06
C PHE A 61 12.84 -12.04 14.27
N GLY A 62 12.13 -13.14 13.93
CA GLY A 62 12.65 -14.17 13.03
C GLY A 62 12.95 -13.63 11.64
N PHE A 63 12.06 -12.82 11.06
CA PHE A 63 12.27 -12.17 9.77
C PHE A 63 13.46 -11.20 9.79
N ILE A 64 13.54 -10.33 10.80
CA ILE A 64 14.65 -9.38 10.97
C ILE A 64 15.98 -10.13 11.19
N GLY A 65 15.95 -11.18 12.03
CA GLY A 65 17.11 -12.03 12.29
C GLY A 65 17.59 -12.73 11.02
N TYR A 66 16.67 -13.32 10.24
CA TYR A 66 16.97 -13.90 8.94
C TYR A 66 17.60 -12.89 7.99
N CYS A 67 16.99 -11.72 7.82
CA CYS A 67 17.53 -10.69 6.93
C CYS A 67 18.90 -10.19 7.40
N SER A 68 19.11 -10.07 8.71
CA SER A 68 20.40 -9.67 9.29
C SER A 68 21.48 -10.73 9.06
N LEU A 69 21.15 -12.01 9.23
CA LEU A 69 22.04 -13.13 8.89
C LEU A 69 22.37 -13.16 7.41
N LEU A 70 21.40 -12.87 6.54
CA LEU A 70 21.61 -12.80 5.10
C LEU A 70 22.55 -11.65 4.72
N VAL A 71 22.40 -10.48 5.34
CA VAL A 71 23.35 -9.36 5.19
C VAL A 71 24.74 -9.80 5.59
N LEU A 72 24.87 -10.50 6.73
CA LEU A 72 26.17 -10.98 7.19
C LEU A 72 26.78 -11.99 6.21
N TYR A 73 25.99 -12.98 5.78
CA TYR A 73 26.40 -14.03 4.87
C TYR A 73 26.84 -13.49 3.50
N ARG A 74 26.17 -12.45 3.00
CA ARG A 74 26.46 -11.84 1.70
C ARG A 74 27.50 -10.71 1.77
N GLY A 75 27.92 -10.27 2.96
CA GLY A 75 28.91 -9.20 3.13
C GLY A 75 28.40 -7.80 2.72
N ILE A 76 27.10 -7.53 2.81
CA ILE A 76 26.45 -6.32 2.26
C ILE A 76 26.47 -5.16 3.28
N TYR A 77 27.60 -4.91 3.92
CA TYR A 77 27.70 -3.91 4.97
C TYR A 77 28.03 -2.50 4.46
N PRO A 78 27.59 -1.44 5.15
CA PRO A 78 26.54 -1.37 6.19
C PRO A 78 25.12 -1.26 5.59
N LEU A 79 25.04 -1.08 4.27
CA LEU A 79 23.84 -0.76 3.52
C LEU A 79 22.72 -1.79 3.70
N GLY A 80 23.04 -3.07 3.72
CA GLY A 80 22.07 -4.14 3.94
C GLY A 80 21.34 -3.99 5.27
N PHE A 81 22.03 -3.61 6.35
CA PHE A 81 21.39 -3.38 7.64
C PHE A 81 20.46 -2.17 7.63
N PHE A 82 20.81 -1.10 6.92
CA PHE A 82 19.89 0.02 6.71
C PHE A 82 18.61 -0.43 6.01
N GLN A 83 18.71 -1.29 5.01
CA GLN A 83 17.53 -1.82 4.33
C GLN A 83 16.68 -2.69 5.27
N VAL A 84 17.29 -3.49 6.16
CA VAL A 84 16.56 -4.24 7.19
C VAL A 84 15.78 -3.32 8.13
N VAL A 85 16.38 -2.20 8.55
CA VAL A 85 15.69 -1.19 9.37
C VAL A 85 14.49 -0.60 8.63
N ILE A 86 14.65 -0.27 7.34
CA ILE A 86 13.55 0.24 6.49
C ILE A 86 12.39 -0.77 6.42
N TYR A 87 12.67 -2.05 6.17
CA TYR A 87 11.60 -3.07 6.18
C TYR A 87 10.90 -3.18 7.54
N SER A 88 11.65 -2.99 8.64
CA SER A 88 11.13 -3.11 10.01
C SER A 88 10.14 -2.01 10.38
N GLN A 89 10.26 -0.81 9.78
CA GLN A 89 9.37 0.33 10.07
C GLN A 89 7.89 -0.02 9.91
N PHE A 90 7.53 -0.77 8.86
CA PHE A 90 6.16 -1.21 8.58
C PHE A 90 5.56 -2.05 9.70
N PHE A 91 6.39 -2.90 10.29
CA PHE A 91 5.97 -3.75 11.40
C PHE A 91 5.75 -2.94 12.68
N PHE A 92 6.48 -1.84 12.91
CA PHE A 92 6.24 -0.97 14.06
C PHE A 92 4.82 -0.40 14.04
N TYR A 93 4.37 0.09 12.88
CA TYR A 93 2.99 0.54 12.69
C TYR A 93 1.99 -0.59 12.91
N PHE A 94 2.20 -1.74 12.28
CA PHE A 94 1.32 -2.89 12.47
C PHE A 94 1.18 -3.28 13.94
N PHE A 95 2.30 -3.51 14.64
CA PHE A 95 2.28 -3.98 16.02
C PHE A 95 1.74 -2.94 17.00
N TYR A 96 2.08 -1.66 16.83
CA TYR A 96 1.51 -0.60 17.64
C TYR A 96 -0.02 -0.62 17.59
N PHE A 97 -0.61 -0.63 16.39
CA PHE A 97 -2.07 -0.64 16.25
C PHE A 97 -2.71 -1.98 16.65
N MET A 98 -1.99 -3.09 16.46
CA MET A 98 -2.44 -4.41 16.88
C MET A 98 -2.50 -4.54 18.41
N THR A 99 -1.63 -3.86 19.17
CA THR A 99 -1.66 -3.92 20.64
C THR A 99 -2.83 -3.14 21.26
N LEU A 100 -3.52 -2.30 20.51
CA LEU A 100 -4.68 -1.55 21.02
C LEU A 100 -5.80 -2.48 21.49
N SER A 101 -6.53 -2.06 22.54
CA SER A 101 -7.75 -2.76 22.97
C SER A 101 -8.81 -2.73 21.87
N GLU A 102 -9.75 -3.68 21.88
CA GLU A 102 -10.82 -3.78 20.88
C GLU A 102 -11.64 -2.47 20.79
N GLU A 103 -11.98 -1.87 21.92
CA GLU A 103 -12.67 -0.58 21.98
C GLU A 103 -11.82 0.55 21.38
N ALA A 104 -10.52 0.60 21.73
CA ALA A 104 -9.60 1.58 21.17
C ALA A 104 -9.44 1.41 19.66
N LYS A 105 -9.39 0.19 19.14
CA LYS A 105 -9.36 -0.09 17.69
C LYS A 105 -10.63 0.39 17.01
N ARG A 106 -11.80 0.09 17.56
CA ARG A 106 -13.09 0.57 17.04
C ARG A 106 -13.13 2.10 16.94
N LYS A 107 -12.84 2.80 18.05
CA LYS A 107 -12.79 4.27 18.09
C LYS A 107 -11.77 4.85 17.11
N THR A 108 -10.59 4.24 17.03
CA THR A 108 -9.50 4.70 16.17
C THR A 108 -9.83 4.50 14.69
N MET A 109 -10.45 3.37 14.31
CA MET A 109 -10.89 3.09 12.94
C MET A 109 -11.98 4.07 12.46
N ILE A 110 -12.95 4.38 13.32
CA ILE A 110 -14.00 5.36 13.01
C ILE A 110 -13.40 6.75 12.84
N SER A 111 -12.47 7.13 13.73
CA SER A 111 -11.72 8.39 13.61
C SER A 111 -10.93 8.45 12.32
N PHE A 112 -10.25 7.36 11.95
CA PHE A 112 -9.47 7.27 10.71
C PHE A 112 -10.36 7.46 9.48
N LYS A 113 -11.52 6.77 9.41
CA LYS A 113 -12.52 6.97 8.34
C LYS A 113 -12.95 8.44 8.26
N ARG A 114 -13.22 9.08 9.40
CA ARG A 114 -13.66 10.48 9.45
C ARG A 114 -12.57 11.44 8.95
N ILE A 115 -11.32 11.25 9.37
CA ILE A 115 -10.17 12.05 8.91
C ILE A 115 -10.01 11.91 7.40
N MET A 116 -10.00 10.68 6.87
CA MET A 116 -9.89 10.46 5.43
C MET A 116 -11.06 11.09 4.66
N ALA A 117 -12.28 11.06 5.19
CA ALA A 117 -13.43 11.74 4.58
C ALA A 117 -13.25 13.26 4.52
N VAL A 118 -12.63 13.88 5.54
CA VAL A 118 -12.25 15.31 5.47
C VAL A 118 -11.30 15.55 4.31
N PHE A 119 -10.27 14.72 4.18
CA PHE A 119 -9.32 14.82 3.06
C PHE A 119 -9.95 14.56 1.70
N VAL A 120 -10.98 13.71 1.58
CA VAL A 120 -11.75 13.57 0.34
C VAL A 120 -12.38 14.91 -0.09
N TYR A 121 -12.93 15.69 0.84
CA TYR A 121 -13.44 17.03 0.52
C TYR A 121 -12.32 18.01 0.16
N VAL A 122 -11.19 17.98 0.87
CA VAL A 122 -10.02 18.80 0.53
C VAL A 122 -9.53 18.49 -0.88
N ILE A 123 -9.43 17.21 -1.24
CA ILE A 123 -9.07 16.76 -2.59
C ILE A 123 -10.09 17.25 -3.61
N ALA A 124 -11.40 17.19 -3.30
CA ALA A 124 -12.44 17.67 -4.21
C ALA A 124 -12.31 19.18 -4.48
N ILE A 125 -12.05 19.99 -3.45
CA ILE A 125 -11.82 21.43 -3.60
C ILE A 125 -10.58 21.69 -4.46
N ILE A 126 -9.48 20.98 -4.19
CA ILE A 126 -8.25 21.09 -4.99
C ILE A 126 -8.50 20.62 -6.43
N ALA A 127 -9.34 19.61 -6.65
CA ALA A 127 -9.67 19.12 -7.97
C ALA A 127 -10.37 20.18 -8.83
N LEU A 128 -11.22 21.02 -8.22
CA LEU A 128 -11.86 22.15 -8.91
C LEU A 128 -10.80 23.17 -9.35
N TYR A 129 -9.86 23.51 -8.48
CA TYR A 129 -8.75 24.41 -8.81
C TYR A 129 -7.83 23.83 -9.89
N GLU A 130 -7.46 22.55 -9.76
CA GLU A 130 -6.62 21.85 -10.72
C GLU A 130 -7.31 21.77 -12.09
N ALA A 131 -8.62 21.53 -12.14
CA ALA A 131 -9.38 21.51 -13.40
C ALA A 131 -9.41 22.89 -14.08
N TYR A 132 -9.49 23.98 -13.31
CA TYR A 132 -9.47 25.35 -13.84
C TYR A 132 -8.09 25.73 -14.40
N ASN A 133 -7.00 25.44 -13.67
CA ASN A 133 -5.64 25.81 -14.10
C ASN A 133 -4.59 24.74 -13.74
N HIS A 134 -4.64 23.62 -14.47
CA HIS A 134 -3.76 22.48 -14.22
C HIS A 134 -2.27 22.80 -14.45
N THR A 135 -1.93 23.69 -15.39
CA THR A 135 -0.53 24.04 -15.68
C THR A 135 0.12 24.74 -14.49
N VAL A 136 -0.53 25.78 -13.95
CA VAL A 136 -0.02 26.51 -12.79
C VAL A 136 0.05 25.60 -11.56
N PHE A 137 -0.98 24.79 -11.32
CA PHE A 137 -0.97 23.86 -10.19
C PHE A 137 0.17 22.82 -10.30
N ARG A 138 0.40 22.25 -11.48
CA ARG A 138 1.47 21.28 -11.70
C ARG A 138 2.86 21.88 -11.55
N ASN A 139 3.06 23.09 -12.06
CA ASN A 139 4.30 23.85 -11.86
C ASN A 139 4.54 24.15 -10.37
N TYR A 140 3.50 24.56 -9.64
CA TYR A 140 3.58 24.79 -8.20
C TYR A 140 3.99 23.53 -7.44
N MET A 141 3.39 22.39 -7.81
CA MET A 141 3.64 21.07 -7.23
C MET A 141 4.95 20.41 -7.69
N GLY A 142 5.65 20.99 -8.67
CA GLY A 142 6.89 20.45 -9.24
C GLY A 142 6.69 19.10 -9.95
N VAL A 143 5.54 18.90 -10.62
CA VAL A 143 5.20 17.63 -11.28
C VAL A 143 5.18 17.80 -12.78
N HIS A 144 5.88 16.91 -13.50
CA HIS A 144 5.86 16.90 -14.96
C HIS A 144 4.47 16.54 -15.50
N SER A 145 4.00 17.34 -16.46
CA SER A 145 2.76 17.06 -17.16
C SER A 145 2.94 15.86 -18.08
N VAL A 146 2.23 14.78 -17.77
CA VAL A 146 2.09 13.63 -18.66
C VAL A 146 0.85 13.85 -19.52
N ARG A 147 0.93 13.61 -20.83
CA ARG A 147 -0.20 13.69 -21.77
C ARG A 147 -1.20 12.54 -21.53
N ARG A 148 -1.95 12.62 -20.43
CA ARG A 148 -2.97 11.62 -20.00
C ARG A 148 -4.27 12.30 -19.58
N GLY A 149 -5.38 11.57 -19.71
CA GLY A 149 -6.71 11.99 -19.27
C GLY A 149 -7.44 12.91 -20.26
N ILE A 150 -8.50 13.58 -19.80
CA ILE A 150 -9.41 14.37 -20.66
C ILE A 150 -8.73 15.69 -21.03
N GLY A 151 -8.46 15.94 -22.31
CA GLY A 151 -7.78 17.17 -22.73
C GLY A 151 -6.38 17.34 -22.09
N TYR A 152 -5.67 16.23 -21.83
CA TYR A 152 -4.40 16.17 -21.10
C TYR A 152 -4.47 16.50 -19.59
N PHE A 153 -5.67 16.65 -19.05
CA PHE A 153 -5.92 16.75 -17.62
C PHE A 153 -6.09 15.38 -16.97
N TYR A 154 -5.36 15.15 -15.88
CA TYR A 154 -5.61 14.08 -14.92
C TYR A 154 -5.33 14.58 -13.51
N LEU A 155 -6.14 14.14 -12.55
CA LEU A 155 -6.10 14.65 -11.18
C LEU A 155 -4.90 14.09 -10.42
N ILE A 156 -4.06 14.97 -9.88
CA ILE A 156 -2.94 14.57 -9.01
C ILE A 156 -3.13 15.04 -7.57
N SER A 157 -3.92 16.10 -7.35
CA SER A 157 -4.15 16.71 -6.04
C SER A 157 -2.84 17.07 -5.31
N PHE A 158 -2.90 17.32 -4.00
CA PHE A 158 -1.73 17.64 -3.17
C PHE A 158 -0.74 16.48 -3.02
N PHE A 159 -1.14 15.24 -3.34
CA PHE A 159 -0.20 14.12 -3.46
C PHE A 159 0.77 14.32 -4.63
N GLY A 160 0.32 15.07 -5.65
CA GLY A 160 1.01 15.33 -6.91
C GLY A 160 1.51 14.06 -7.59
N SER A 161 0.73 12.97 -7.49
CA SER A 161 0.78 11.81 -8.37
C SER A 161 -0.60 11.15 -8.40
N GLY A 162 -1.08 10.79 -9.60
CA GLY A 162 -2.34 10.07 -9.77
C GLY A 162 -2.38 8.72 -9.03
N PRO A 163 -1.31 7.91 -9.06
CA PRO A 163 -1.26 6.64 -8.30
C PRO A 163 -1.38 6.82 -6.79
N SER A 164 -0.69 7.80 -6.19
CA SER A 164 -0.80 8.08 -4.76
C SER A 164 -2.23 8.46 -4.37
N LEU A 165 -2.89 9.30 -5.18
CA LEU A 165 -4.29 9.63 -4.99
C LEU A 165 -5.17 8.38 -5.08
N ALA A 166 -4.96 7.53 -6.09
CA ALA A 166 -5.76 6.32 -6.26
C ALA A 166 -5.58 5.31 -5.13
N ILE A 167 -4.36 5.15 -4.60
CA ILE A 167 -4.08 4.33 -3.41
C ILE A 167 -4.79 4.90 -2.18
N PHE A 168 -4.74 6.22 -1.97
CA PHE A 168 -5.47 6.88 -0.89
C PHE A 168 -6.97 6.60 -0.94
N ILE A 169 -7.58 6.78 -2.12
CA ILE A 169 -9.00 6.51 -2.35
C ILE A 169 -9.32 5.03 -2.14
N THR A 170 -8.48 4.13 -2.64
CA THR A 170 -8.66 2.68 -2.47
C THR A 170 -8.65 2.29 -0.99
N LEU A 171 -7.72 2.85 -0.21
CA LEU A 171 -7.65 2.65 1.23
C LEU A 171 -8.89 3.23 1.93
N PHE A 172 -9.37 4.40 1.51
CA PHE A 172 -10.60 5.00 2.04
C PHE A 172 -11.81 4.09 1.80
N VAL A 173 -11.95 3.56 0.58
CA VAL A 173 -13.02 2.61 0.21
C VAL A 173 -12.94 1.36 1.09
N ALA A 174 -11.76 0.78 1.29
CA ALA A 174 -11.55 -0.38 2.14
C ALA A 174 -11.96 -0.11 3.61
N ILE A 175 -11.52 1.01 4.17
CA ILE A 175 -11.86 1.44 5.55
C ILE A 175 -13.35 1.72 5.70
N TRP A 176 -13.96 2.35 4.71
CA TRP A 176 -15.40 2.62 4.69
C TRP A 176 -16.18 1.31 4.78
N HIS A 177 -15.82 0.32 3.96
CA HIS A 177 -16.47 -0.98 3.94
C HIS A 177 -16.24 -1.75 5.26
N TYR A 178 -15.04 -1.70 5.83
CA TYR A 178 -14.78 -2.30 7.14
C TYR A 178 -15.66 -1.68 8.24
N CYS A 179 -15.73 -0.35 8.31
CA CYS A 179 -16.57 0.35 9.30
C CYS A 179 -18.04 -0.06 9.20
N HIS A 180 -18.60 -0.08 7.99
CA HIS A 180 -20.04 -0.30 7.81
C HIS A 180 -20.44 -1.78 7.83
N TYR A 181 -19.63 -2.68 7.27
CA TYR A 181 -19.97 -4.10 7.16
C TYR A 181 -19.32 -4.99 8.22
N ALA A 182 -18.12 -4.66 8.71
CA ALA A 182 -17.46 -5.45 9.75
C ALA A 182 -17.75 -4.94 11.17
N LEU A 183 -17.78 -3.61 11.37
CA LEU A 183 -18.10 -2.95 12.67
C LEU A 183 -19.57 -2.57 12.82
N LYS A 184 -20.39 -2.79 11.78
CA LYS A 184 -21.84 -2.54 11.76
C LYS A 184 -22.22 -1.08 12.04
N GLU A 185 -21.36 -0.12 11.67
CA GLU A 185 -21.71 1.30 11.76
C GLU A 185 -22.87 1.62 10.80
N THR A 186 -23.82 2.45 11.24
CA THR A 186 -24.99 2.81 10.44
C THR A 186 -24.61 3.60 9.19
N ILE A 187 -25.16 3.18 8.04
CA ILE A 187 -24.92 3.86 6.75
C ILE A 187 -25.86 5.06 6.67
N GLN A 188 -25.29 6.26 6.64
CA GLN A 188 -26.02 7.52 6.48
C GLN A 188 -25.84 8.04 5.05
N LYS A 189 -26.76 8.89 4.57
CA LYS A 189 -26.68 9.51 3.22
C LYS A 189 -25.33 10.19 2.98
N ARG A 190 -24.82 10.93 3.97
CA ARG A 190 -23.48 11.56 3.91
C ARG A 190 -22.36 10.54 3.70
N HIS A 191 -22.43 9.36 4.32
CA HIS A 191 -21.41 8.32 4.17
C HIS A 191 -21.39 7.77 2.75
N VAL A 192 -22.56 7.60 2.14
CA VAL A 192 -22.70 7.15 0.75
C VAL A 192 -22.18 8.22 -0.21
N PHE A 193 -22.56 9.49 0.01
CA PHE A 193 -22.04 10.61 -0.78
C PHE A 193 -20.51 10.65 -0.77
N ASN A 194 -19.87 10.50 0.39
CA ASN A 194 -18.41 10.50 0.50
C ASN A 194 -17.76 9.33 -0.26
N LEU A 195 -18.41 8.16 -0.25
CA LEU A 195 -17.94 7.00 -1.01
C LEU A 195 -18.01 7.26 -2.52
N ILE A 196 -19.13 7.79 -3.01
CA ILE A 196 -19.31 8.10 -4.44
C ILE A 196 -18.32 9.19 -4.86
N LEU A 197 -18.19 10.27 -4.09
CA LEU A 197 -17.24 11.34 -4.36
C LEU A 197 -15.81 10.79 -4.42
N ALA A 198 -15.43 9.93 -3.48
CA ALA A 198 -14.12 9.30 -3.47
C ALA A 198 -13.89 8.46 -4.75
N ILE A 199 -14.87 7.64 -5.17
CA ILE A 199 -14.77 6.83 -6.39
C ILE A 199 -14.60 7.73 -7.63
N VAL A 200 -15.37 8.82 -7.73
CA VAL A 200 -15.25 9.79 -8.84
C VAL A 200 -13.84 10.41 -8.87
N LEU A 201 -13.33 10.87 -7.74
CA LEU A 201 -11.95 11.40 -7.64
C LEU A 201 -10.91 10.32 -7.98
N GLY A 202 -11.16 9.08 -7.58
CA GLY A 202 -10.33 7.92 -7.94
C GLY A 202 -10.26 7.71 -9.45
N VAL A 203 -11.40 7.74 -10.16
CA VAL A 203 -11.44 7.62 -11.63
C VAL A 203 -10.73 8.80 -12.30
N LEU A 204 -10.93 10.02 -11.79
CA LEU A 204 -10.28 11.23 -12.29
C LEU A 204 -8.76 11.24 -12.08
N SER A 205 -8.20 10.37 -11.24
CA SER A 205 -6.75 10.22 -11.09
C SER A 205 -6.07 9.62 -12.33
N PHE A 206 -6.83 8.96 -13.21
CA PHE A 206 -6.31 8.21 -14.36
C PHE A 206 -5.24 7.17 -13.99
N SER A 207 -5.32 6.61 -12.78
CA SER A 207 -4.44 5.52 -12.36
C SER A 207 -5.03 4.16 -12.71
N ARG A 208 -4.63 3.62 -13.87
CA ARG A 208 -5.22 2.41 -14.45
C ARG A 208 -5.35 1.25 -13.45
N LYS A 209 -4.26 0.86 -12.82
CA LYS A 209 -4.25 -0.40 -12.04
C LYS A 209 -5.08 -0.26 -10.78
N GLU A 210 -4.93 0.85 -10.07
CA GLU A 210 -5.57 1.15 -8.80
C GLU A 210 -7.08 1.35 -9.00
N VAL A 211 -7.50 2.03 -10.08
CA VAL A 211 -8.92 2.16 -10.44
C VAL A 211 -9.52 0.79 -10.76
N PHE A 212 -8.84 -0.03 -11.56
CA PHE A 212 -9.27 -1.41 -11.82
C PHE A 212 -9.42 -2.21 -10.52
N PHE A 213 -8.42 -2.18 -9.64
CA PHE A 213 -8.46 -2.87 -8.35
C PHE A 213 -9.62 -2.41 -7.46
N MET A 214 -9.89 -1.11 -7.41
CA MET A 214 -11.01 -0.55 -6.67
C MET A 214 -12.36 -1.06 -7.19
N PHE A 215 -12.53 -1.17 -8.50
CA PHE A 215 -13.77 -1.69 -9.09
C PHE A 215 -13.91 -3.20 -8.92
N VAL A 216 -12.83 -3.97 -9.09
CA VAL A 216 -12.81 -5.41 -8.76
C VAL A 216 -13.19 -5.61 -7.29
N PHE A 217 -12.64 -4.80 -6.38
CA PHE A 217 -13.03 -4.81 -4.98
C PHE A 217 -14.53 -4.59 -4.80
N LEU A 218 -15.10 -3.56 -5.42
CA LEU A 218 -16.54 -3.26 -5.31
C LEU A 218 -17.41 -4.39 -5.86
N VAL A 219 -17.03 -5.01 -6.98
CA VAL A 219 -17.80 -6.13 -7.55
C VAL A 219 -17.82 -7.34 -6.62
N PHE A 220 -16.65 -7.74 -6.13
CA PHE A 220 -16.51 -8.98 -5.37
C PHE A 220 -16.79 -8.81 -3.87
N PHE A 221 -16.94 -7.57 -3.39
CA PHE A 221 -17.24 -7.31 -1.98
C PHE A 221 -18.52 -8.06 -1.55
N PRO A 222 -18.51 -8.72 -0.38
CA PRO A 222 -19.63 -9.52 0.15
C PRO A 222 -20.79 -8.67 0.66
N TYR A 223 -21.47 -7.94 -0.23
CA TYR A 223 -22.66 -7.22 0.15
C TYR A 223 -23.75 -8.18 0.68
N PRO A 224 -24.38 -7.87 1.83
CA PRO A 224 -25.46 -8.68 2.36
C PRO A 224 -26.66 -8.66 1.41
N SER A 225 -27.16 -9.84 1.04
CA SER A 225 -28.41 -10.00 0.27
C SER A 225 -29.17 -11.21 0.80
N LYS A 226 -30.49 -11.06 0.95
CA LYS A 226 -31.38 -12.14 1.43
C LYS A 226 -31.50 -13.31 0.42
N ASN A 227 -31.40 -13.01 -0.88
CA ASN A 227 -31.53 -14.01 -1.95
C ASN A 227 -30.19 -14.19 -2.68
N LEU A 228 -29.74 -15.45 -2.79
CA LEU A 228 -28.46 -15.83 -3.38
C LEU A 228 -28.44 -15.65 -4.91
N LEU A 229 -29.52 -16.02 -5.60
CA LEU A 229 -29.65 -15.83 -7.04
C LEU A 229 -29.63 -14.34 -7.40
N ASN A 230 -30.47 -13.54 -6.72
CA ASN A 230 -30.50 -12.08 -6.93
C ASN A 230 -29.16 -11.43 -6.58
N ARG A 231 -28.40 -11.99 -5.63
CA ARG A 231 -27.05 -11.51 -5.29
C ARG A 231 -26.10 -11.71 -6.47
N TRP A 232 -26.06 -12.93 -7.01
CA TRP A 232 -25.18 -13.25 -8.13
C TRP A 232 -25.59 -12.55 -9.42
N LEU A 233 -26.89 -12.42 -9.69
CA LEU A 233 -27.38 -11.68 -10.86
C LEU A 233 -27.01 -10.20 -10.77
N LYS A 234 -27.24 -9.55 -9.62
CA LYS A 234 -26.83 -8.14 -9.41
C LYS A 234 -25.32 -7.97 -9.54
N ARG A 235 -24.53 -8.93 -9.04
CA ARG A 235 -23.07 -8.93 -9.20
C ARG A 235 -22.65 -9.10 -10.64
N LEU A 236 -23.29 -10.00 -11.39
CA LEU A 236 -23.01 -10.22 -12.79
C LEU A 236 -23.33 -8.96 -13.60
N ILE A 237 -24.51 -8.37 -13.41
CA ILE A 237 -24.90 -7.12 -14.08
C ILE A 237 -23.90 -6.02 -13.74
N PHE A 238 -23.64 -5.81 -12.45
CA PHE A 238 -22.69 -4.79 -12.01
C PHE A 238 -21.28 -5.05 -12.56
N PHE A 239 -20.80 -6.30 -12.52
CA PHE A 239 -19.51 -6.68 -13.08
C PHE A 239 -19.46 -6.40 -14.57
N THR A 240 -20.45 -6.84 -15.35
CA THR A 240 -20.49 -6.62 -16.80
C THR A 240 -20.55 -5.13 -17.12
N THR A 241 -21.37 -4.34 -16.41
CA THR A 241 -21.43 -2.88 -16.60
C THR A 241 -20.12 -2.20 -16.26
N VAL A 242 -19.52 -2.53 -15.11
CA VAL A 242 -18.24 -1.98 -14.66
C VAL A 242 -17.11 -2.40 -15.60
N PHE A 243 -17.08 -3.67 -16.01
CA PHE A 243 -16.08 -4.21 -16.91
C PHE A 243 -16.18 -3.55 -18.29
N ALA A 244 -17.37 -3.48 -18.88
CA ALA A 244 -17.58 -2.78 -20.14
C ALA A 244 -17.19 -1.30 -20.04
N GLY A 245 -17.61 -0.61 -18.97
CA GLY A 245 -17.24 0.78 -18.71
C GLY A 245 -15.73 0.98 -18.56
N LEU A 246 -15.05 0.08 -17.85
CA LEU A 246 -13.59 0.09 -17.71
C LEU A 246 -12.88 -0.20 -19.03
N VAL A 247 -13.38 -1.15 -19.84
CA VAL A 247 -12.84 -1.44 -21.17
C VAL A 247 -12.92 -0.20 -22.06
N VAL A 248 -14.10 0.44 -22.13
CA VAL A 248 -14.29 1.70 -22.87
C VAL A 248 -13.34 2.79 -22.35
N TYR A 249 -13.26 2.95 -21.03
CA TYR A 249 -12.34 3.89 -20.38
C TYR A 249 -10.87 3.63 -20.74
N TYR A 250 -10.43 2.37 -20.71
CA TYR A 250 -9.05 2.01 -21.06
C TYR A 250 -8.73 2.18 -22.54
N ILE A 251 -9.68 1.86 -23.42
CA ILE A 251 -9.49 2.04 -24.87
C ILE A 251 -9.43 3.55 -25.18
N ALA A 252 -10.41 4.32 -24.72
CA ALA A 252 -10.53 5.74 -25.03
C ALA A 252 -9.36 6.57 -24.48
N PHE A 253 -8.92 6.32 -23.25
CA PHE A 253 -7.92 7.16 -22.57
C PHE A 253 -6.51 6.57 -22.54
N PHE A 254 -6.34 5.27 -22.85
CA PHE A 254 -5.05 4.59 -22.73
C PHE A 254 -4.66 3.71 -23.93
N GLY A 255 -5.36 3.77 -25.07
CA GLY A 255 -5.08 2.94 -26.25
C GLY A 255 -3.58 2.87 -26.63
N LYS A 256 -2.91 4.02 -26.80
CA LYS A 256 -1.46 4.08 -27.09
C LYS A 256 -0.59 3.50 -25.97
N ALA A 257 -0.93 3.75 -24.71
CA ALA A 257 -0.19 3.28 -23.55
C ALA A 257 -0.42 1.79 -23.25
N ASN A 258 -1.49 1.20 -23.78
CA ASN A 258 -1.78 -0.24 -23.69
C ASN A 258 -1.04 -1.00 -24.80
N ALA A 259 -0.94 -0.44 -26.00
CA ALA A 259 -0.15 -1.03 -27.09
C ALA A 259 1.33 -1.24 -26.69
N VAL A 260 1.93 -0.24 -26.02
CA VAL A 260 3.31 -0.31 -25.50
C VAL A 260 3.47 -1.32 -24.35
N ALA A 261 2.40 -1.60 -23.58
CA ALA A 261 2.47 -2.51 -22.43
C ALA A 261 2.39 -4.00 -22.82
N LEU A 262 1.88 -4.29 -24.01
CA LEU A 262 1.84 -5.64 -24.59
C LEU A 262 3.12 -6.01 -25.33
N ASP A 263 4.04 -5.06 -25.48
CA ASP A 263 5.36 -5.27 -26.06
C ASP A 263 6.22 -6.16 -25.14
N LYS A 264 7.01 -7.06 -25.74
CA LYS A 264 7.99 -7.89 -25.01
C LYS A 264 9.11 -7.04 -24.40
N ASP A 265 9.37 -5.87 -24.99
CA ASP A 265 10.30 -4.87 -24.47
C ASP A 265 9.70 -3.98 -23.38
N TYR A 266 8.45 -4.24 -22.97
CA TYR A 266 7.85 -3.53 -21.85
C TYR A 266 8.66 -3.70 -20.57
N ILE A 267 8.99 -2.57 -19.95
CA ILE A 267 9.98 -2.48 -18.87
C ILE A 267 9.70 -3.39 -17.68
N ARG A 268 8.42 -3.68 -17.38
CA ARG A 268 8.07 -4.57 -16.26
C ARG A 268 8.43 -6.03 -16.55
N TRP A 269 8.33 -6.48 -17.80
CA TRP A 269 8.77 -7.83 -18.17
C TRP A 269 10.29 -7.96 -18.10
N LYS A 270 11.03 -6.89 -18.46
CA LYS A 270 12.48 -6.83 -18.27
C LYS A 270 12.86 -6.93 -16.79
N ILE A 271 12.19 -6.18 -15.91
CA ILE A 271 12.42 -6.24 -14.45
C ILE A 271 12.15 -7.65 -13.91
N VAL A 272 11.03 -8.30 -14.29
CA VAL A 272 10.71 -9.66 -13.82
C VAL A 272 11.73 -10.68 -14.32
N ARG A 273 12.18 -10.56 -15.58
CA ARG A 273 13.22 -11.44 -16.14
C ARG A 273 14.53 -11.29 -15.39
N LYS A 274 14.97 -10.05 -15.13
CA LYS A 274 16.19 -9.76 -14.36
C LYS A 274 16.11 -10.23 -12.92
N ALA A 275 14.97 -10.01 -12.26
CA ALA A 275 14.70 -10.55 -10.93
C ALA A 275 14.83 -12.08 -10.91
N SER A 276 14.34 -12.76 -11.95
CA SER A 276 14.44 -14.22 -12.07
C SER A 276 15.87 -14.70 -12.29
N GLU A 277 16.65 -14.03 -13.16
CA GLU A 277 18.08 -14.31 -13.36
C GLU A 277 18.87 -14.18 -12.05
N ILE A 278 18.69 -13.07 -11.33
CA ILE A 278 19.34 -12.82 -10.02
C ILE A 278 18.91 -13.89 -9.01
N TYR A 279 17.61 -14.20 -8.95
CA TYR A 279 17.10 -15.18 -8.00
C TYR A 279 17.70 -16.57 -8.23
N ILE A 280 17.86 -17.01 -9.48
CA ILE A 280 18.44 -18.32 -9.81
C ILE A 280 19.89 -18.41 -9.30
N ASP A 281 20.70 -17.38 -9.52
CA ASP A 281 22.10 -17.33 -9.07
C ASP A 281 22.26 -17.28 -7.54
N HIS A 282 21.22 -16.79 -6.84
CA HIS A 282 21.26 -16.57 -5.40
C HIS A 282 20.33 -17.48 -4.58
N PHE A 283 19.57 -18.38 -5.24
CA PHE A 283 18.69 -19.35 -4.60
C PHE A 283 19.50 -20.25 -3.64
N PRO A 284 18.98 -20.61 -2.45
CA PRO A 284 17.66 -20.28 -1.89
C PRO A 284 17.62 -19.04 -1.00
N PHE A 285 18.77 -18.45 -0.66
CA PHE A 285 18.84 -17.40 0.37
C PHE A 285 18.57 -15.99 -0.14
N GLY A 286 18.54 -15.79 -1.46
CA GLY A 286 18.34 -14.48 -2.07
C GLY A 286 19.63 -13.69 -2.17
N SER A 287 19.59 -12.59 -2.92
CA SER A 287 20.76 -11.76 -3.21
C SER A 287 21.19 -10.90 -2.02
N GLY A 288 20.27 -10.63 -1.09
CA GLY A 288 20.47 -9.89 0.15
C GLY A 288 19.65 -8.60 0.21
N PRO A 289 19.28 -8.13 1.42
CA PRO A 289 18.53 -6.88 1.57
C PRO A 289 19.32 -5.69 1.01
N GLY A 290 18.66 -4.85 0.22
CA GLY A 290 19.27 -3.61 -0.25
C GLY A 290 19.99 -3.75 -1.58
N THR A 291 19.83 -4.88 -2.27
CA THR A 291 20.63 -5.23 -3.45
C THR A 291 19.87 -5.19 -4.76
N PHE A 292 18.53 -5.20 -4.74
CA PHE A 292 17.73 -5.16 -5.96
C PHE A 292 16.36 -4.52 -5.74
N GLY A 293 16.05 -3.45 -6.46
CA GLY A 293 14.75 -2.78 -6.46
C GLY A 293 14.34 -2.09 -5.14
N SER A 294 15.28 -1.90 -4.23
CA SER A 294 15.12 -1.18 -2.97
C SER A 294 15.84 0.17 -3.00
N ARG A 295 15.48 1.12 -2.13
CA ARG A 295 16.13 2.46 -2.14
C ARG A 295 17.63 2.39 -1.94
N VAL A 296 18.09 1.47 -1.10
CA VAL A 296 19.50 1.30 -0.77
C VAL A 296 20.31 0.69 -1.93
N SER A 297 19.65 -0.05 -2.82
CA SER A 297 20.32 -0.66 -3.99
C SER A 297 20.94 0.33 -4.96
N LEU A 298 20.51 1.60 -4.97
CA LEU A 298 21.17 2.64 -5.77
C LEU A 298 22.62 2.92 -5.33
N TRP A 299 22.93 2.61 -4.08
CA TRP A 299 24.25 2.78 -3.50
C TRP A 299 25.07 1.48 -3.57
N MET A 300 24.49 0.40 -4.09
CA MET A 300 25.14 -0.90 -4.26
C MET A 300 24.92 -1.41 -5.68
N THR A 301 25.71 -0.87 -6.62
CA THR A 301 25.50 -1.08 -8.05
C THR A 301 26.00 -2.42 -8.55
N ASP A 302 26.77 -3.19 -7.77
CA ASP A 302 27.40 -4.44 -8.19
C ASP A 302 26.41 -5.44 -8.82
N ILE A 303 25.20 -5.57 -8.26
CA ILE A 303 24.14 -6.41 -8.85
C ILE A 303 23.63 -5.80 -10.15
N TYR A 304 23.43 -4.48 -10.20
CA TYR A 304 22.97 -3.83 -11.42
C TYR A 304 23.99 -3.91 -12.56
N ASP A 305 25.27 -3.78 -12.24
CA ASP A 305 26.35 -3.89 -13.21
C ASP A 305 26.49 -5.34 -13.70
N ARG A 306 26.49 -6.32 -12.78
CA ARG A 306 26.60 -7.76 -13.12
C ARG A 306 25.46 -8.26 -14.01
N TYR A 307 24.22 -7.88 -13.72
CA TYR A 307 23.05 -8.36 -14.46
C TYR A 307 22.60 -7.39 -15.57
N ASN A 308 23.39 -6.34 -15.83
CA ASN A 308 23.13 -5.31 -16.84
C ASN A 308 21.73 -4.68 -16.69
N VAL A 309 21.44 -4.18 -15.48
CA VAL A 309 20.20 -3.48 -15.16
C VAL A 309 20.35 -2.02 -15.62
N GLY A 310 19.86 -1.74 -16.82
CA GLY A 310 20.01 -0.45 -17.49
C GLY A 310 19.24 0.73 -16.87
N GLN A 311 19.55 1.93 -17.37
CA GLN A 311 18.92 3.19 -16.97
C GLN A 311 17.42 3.24 -17.27
N ASP A 312 16.94 2.45 -18.22
CA ASP A 312 15.53 2.28 -18.50
C ASP A 312 14.76 1.69 -17.29
N MET A 313 15.42 0.85 -16.49
CA MET A 313 14.86 0.27 -15.26
C MET A 313 15.15 1.11 -14.01
N LEU A 314 16.35 1.69 -13.91
CA LEU A 314 16.81 2.45 -12.74
C LEU A 314 16.29 3.89 -12.70
N GLY A 315 15.91 4.44 -13.86
CA GLY A 315 15.54 5.83 -14.03
C GLY A 315 16.73 6.70 -14.44
N TRP A 316 16.43 7.87 -14.99
CA TRP A 316 17.44 8.80 -15.49
C TRP A 316 17.89 9.74 -14.37
N LYS A 317 19.15 9.62 -13.93
CA LYS A 317 19.74 10.46 -12.86
C LYS A 317 19.57 11.96 -13.12
N VAL A 318 19.67 12.41 -14.37
CA VAL A 318 19.55 13.82 -14.79
C VAL A 318 18.13 14.37 -14.57
N LEU A 319 17.11 13.52 -14.57
CA LEU A 319 15.71 13.91 -14.36
C LEU A 319 15.26 13.78 -12.89
N GLY A 320 16.15 13.34 -11.98
CA GLY A 320 15.84 13.13 -10.56
C GLY A 320 14.71 12.11 -10.31
N GLY A 321 14.36 11.31 -11.33
CA GLY A 321 13.21 10.41 -11.31
C GLY A 321 13.63 8.98 -10.94
N ASN A 322 12.97 8.42 -9.92
CA ASN A 322 13.07 7.01 -9.58
C ASN A 322 12.54 6.14 -10.74
N GLY A 323 13.31 5.13 -11.18
CA GLY A 323 12.93 4.24 -12.26
C GLY A 323 11.79 3.27 -11.93
N PRO A 324 11.23 2.58 -12.94
CA PRO A 324 10.11 1.66 -12.77
C PRO A 324 10.45 0.42 -11.91
N ILE A 325 11.72 0.15 -11.61
CA ILE A 325 12.13 -0.97 -10.75
C ILE A 325 11.51 -0.91 -9.34
N TYR A 326 11.30 0.30 -8.80
CA TYR A 326 10.67 0.48 -7.49
C TYR A 326 9.20 0.10 -7.47
N ASP A 327 8.51 0.12 -8.60
CA ASP A 327 7.09 -0.25 -8.69
C ASP A 327 6.86 -1.76 -8.69
N ALA A 328 7.91 -2.57 -8.92
CA ALA A 328 7.86 -4.04 -8.97
C ALA A 328 8.20 -4.71 -7.63
N PHE A 329 7.89 -4.03 -6.53
CA PHE A 329 8.42 -4.29 -5.19
C PHE A 329 8.32 -5.76 -4.71
N LEU A 330 7.23 -6.48 -4.98
CA LEU A 330 7.11 -7.85 -4.48
C LEU A 330 8.12 -8.80 -5.14
N PHE A 331 8.36 -8.62 -6.44
CA PHE A 331 9.35 -9.41 -7.18
C PHE A 331 10.76 -9.07 -6.70
N THR A 332 11.01 -7.79 -6.44
CA THR A 332 12.32 -7.34 -5.97
C THR A 332 12.57 -7.83 -4.54
N LEU A 333 11.58 -7.70 -3.65
CA LEU A 333 11.65 -8.23 -2.28
C LEU A 333 11.90 -9.74 -2.28
N PHE A 334 11.16 -10.51 -3.09
CA PHE A 334 11.35 -11.96 -3.22
C PHE A 334 12.78 -12.32 -3.63
N THR A 335 13.35 -11.55 -4.57
CA THR A 335 14.72 -11.72 -5.04
C THR A 335 15.74 -11.40 -3.94
N GLU A 336 15.51 -10.32 -3.20
CA GLU A 336 16.40 -9.85 -2.12
C GLU A 336 16.43 -10.83 -0.94
N ILE A 337 15.28 -11.38 -0.52
CA ILE A 337 15.17 -12.18 0.71
C ILE A 337 15.08 -13.69 0.49
N GLY A 338 14.90 -14.17 -0.75
CA GLY A 338 14.81 -15.59 -1.06
C GLY A 338 13.81 -16.36 -0.18
N ILE A 339 14.29 -17.43 0.48
CA ILE A 339 13.52 -18.31 1.38
C ILE A 339 12.86 -17.55 2.55
N GLY A 340 13.37 -16.36 2.92
CA GLY A 340 12.75 -15.48 3.92
C GLY A 340 11.30 -15.09 3.59
N ILE A 341 10.89 -15.19 2.32
CA ILE A 341 9.49 -14.98 1.90
C ILE A 341 8.52 -15.93 2.62
N PHE A 342 8.94 -17.14 2.98
CA PHE A 342 8.06 -18.09 3.67
C PHE A 342 7.67 -17.59 5.08
N ILE A 343 8.53 -16.82 5.74
CA ILE A 343 8.21 -16.17 7.02
C ILE A 343 7.09 -15.14 6.81
N LEU A 344 7.16 -14.36 5.72
CA LEU A 344 6.12 -13.40 5.35
C LEU A 344 4.81 -14.09 4.97
N PHE A 345 4.85 -15.19 4.21
CA PHE A 345 3.66 -15.99 3.91
C PHE A 345 3.02 -16.59 5.16
N PHE A 346 3.83 -17.11 6.09
CA PHE A 346 3.34 -17.61 7.36
C PHE A 346 2.72 -16.51 8.22
N PHE A 347 3.33 -15.31 8.24
CA PHE A 347 2.76 -14.14 8.89
C PHE A 347 1.38 -13.79 8.29
N ILE A 348 1.28 -13.67 6.96
CA ILE A 348 0.02 -13.39 6.26
C ILE A 348 -1.05 -14.44 6.59
N TYR A 349 -0.69 -15.73 6.53
CA TYR A 349 -1.57 -16.83 6.89
C TYR A 349 -2.15 -16.67 8.31
N LYS A 350 -1.31 -16.30 9.29
CA LYS A 350 -1.77 -16.05 10.66
C LYS A 350 -2.70 -14.83 10.77
N LEU A 351 -2.59 -13.84 9.89
CA LEU A 351 -3.57 -12.75 9.81
C LEU A 351 -4.95 -13.23 9.32
N PHE A 352 -5.00 -14.20 8.40
CA PHE A 352 -6.26 -14.81 7.96
C PHE A 352 -6.96 -15.59 9.10
N GLU A 353 -6.20 -16.29 9.95
CA GLU A 353 -6.76 -17.00 11.12
C GLU A 353 -7.23 -16.06 12.24
N ALA A 354 -6.75 -14.82 12.23
CA ALA A 354 -6.98 -13.83 13.29
C ALA A 354 -8.47 -13.60 13.62
N LYS A 355 -8.76 -13.40 14.92
CA LYS A 355 -10.08 -12.96 15.37
C LYS A 355 -10.32 -11.49 15.00
N THR A 356 -11.56 -11.14 14.68
CA THR A 356 -12.01 -9.75 14.46
C THR A 356 -12.52 -9.13 15.75
N ILE A 357 -12.69 -7.80 15.75
CA ILE A 357 -13.22 -7.03 16.88
C ILE A 357 -14.62 -7.54 17.27
N GLU A 358 -15.54 -7.67 16.31
CA GLU A 358 -16.92 -8.10 16.57
C GLU A 358 -17.08 -9.63 16.72
N ARG A 359 -15.99 -10.40 16.55
CA ARG A 359 -15.89 -11.87 16.71
C ARG A 359 -16.91 -12.75 15.98
N ASN A 360 -17.73 -12.19 15.09
CA ASN A 360 -18.76 -12.89 14.33
C ASN A 360 -18.28 -13.35 12.93
N GLY A 361 -19.02 -14.30 12.34
CA GLY A 361 -18.72 -14.85 11.01
C GLY A 361 -18.65 -13.80 9.88
N PRO A 362 -19.65 -12.93 9.73
CA PRO A 362 -19.64 -11.88 8.70
C PRO A 362 -18.45 -10.92 8.80
N SER A 363 -18.13 -10.44 10.01
CA SER A 363 -16.97 -9.58 10.27
C SER A 363 -15.67 -10.29 9.88
N ARG A 364 -15.54 -11.59 10.19
CA ARG A 364 -14.38 -12.40 9.80
C ARG A 364 -14.24 -12.51 8.28
N PHE A 365 -15.34 -12.75 7.59
CA PHE A 365 -15.36 -12.82 6.13
C PHE A 365 -14.90 -11.49 5.52
N VAL A 366 -15.46 -10.36 5.98
CA VAL A 366 -15.07 -9.02 5.50
C VAL A 366 -13.59 -8.74 5.78
N LYS A 367 -13.09 -9.08 6.97
CA LYS A 367 -11.65 -8.96 7.30
C LYS A 367 -10.77 -9.78 6.35
N ASN A 368 -11.09 -11.04 6.11
CA ASN A 368 -10.32 -11.90 5.20
C ASN A 368 -10.32 -11.36 3.77
N PHE A 369 -11.47 -10.89 3.28
CA PHE A 369 -11.57 -10.24 1.97
C PHE A 369 -10.67 -9.00 1.87
N LEU A 370 -10.69 -8.14 2.90
CA LEU A 370 -9.84 -6.96 2.96
C LEU A 370 -8.35 -7.29 3.05
N LEU A 371 -7.97 -8.35 3.78
CA LEU A 371 -6.59 -8.83 3.84
C LEU A 371 -6.11 -9.30 2.46
N LEU A 372 -6.91 -10.15 1.80
CA LEU A 372 -6.60 -10.63 0.45
C LEU A 372 -6.46 -9.47 -0.53
N PHE A 373 -7.40 -8.52 -0.50
CA PHE A 373 -7.35 -7.31 -1.31
C PHE A 373 -6.08 -6.49 -1.05
N THR A 374 -5.69 -6.33 0.22
CA THR A 374 -4.48 -5.59 0.60
C THR A 374 -3.22 -6.27 0.06
N VAL A 375 -3.13 -7.60 0.18
CA VAL A 375 -2.01 -8.38 -0.38
C VAL A 375 -1.94 -8.24 -1.89
N ALA A 376 -3.08 -8.37 -2.58
CA ALA A 376 -3.17 -8.19 -4.02
C ALA A 376 -2.71 -6.78 -4.43
N LEU A 377 -3.20 -5.73 -3.77
CA LEU A 377 -2.76 -4.35 -4.02
C LEU A 377 -1.24 -4.19 -3.84
N GLY A 378 -0.65 -4.86 -2.84
CA GLY A 378 0.79 -4.84 -2.57
C GLY A 378 1.66 -5.51 -3.63
N MET A 379 1.08 -6.37 -4.48
CA MET A 379 1.80 -6.93 -5.64
C MET A 379 1.98 -5.91 -6.77
N PHE A 380 1.10 -4.89 -6.84
CA PHE A 380 1.06 -3.94 -7.95
C PHE A 380 1.49 -2.52 -7.57
N THR A 381 1.63 -2.25 -6.27
CA THR A 381 2.02 -0.94 -5.74
C THR A 381 3.16 -1.11 -4.72
N PRO A 382 4.17 -0.22 -4.73
CA PRO A 382 5.25 -0.28 -3.74
C PRO A 382 4.76 0.16 -2.36
N MET A 383 4.22 -0.79 -1.60
CA MET A 383 3.73 -0.54 -0.25
C MET A 383 4.86 -0.16 0.71
N PHE A 384 6.01 -0.86 0.65
CA PHE A 384 7.08 -0.70 1.66
C PHE A 384 8.00 0.51 1.44
N LEU A 385 7.75 1.31 0.41
CA LEU A 385 8.56 2.51 0.11
C LEU A 385 7.72 3.79 0.11
N ASN A 386 6.43 3.68 0.43
CA ASN A 386 5.47 4.76 0.35
C ASN A 386 4.72 4.91 1.68
N ASN A 387 4.40 6.15 2.04
CA ASN A 387 3.72 6.52 3.28
C ASN A 387 2.33 5.84 3.38
N PHE A 388 1.71 5.51 2.23
CA PHE A 388 0.49 4.71 2.19
C PHE A 388 0.67 3.29 2.74
N GLY A 389 1.85 2.69 2.61
CA GLY A 389 2.11 1.38 3.21
C GLY A 389 2.06 1.42 4.73
N PHE A 390 2.52 2.49 5.37
CA PHE A 390 2.36 2.66 6.81
C PHE A 390 0.87 2.70 7.17
N MET A 391 0.07 3.48 6.46
CA MET A 391 -1.38 3.53 6.67
C MET A 391 -2.08 2.18 6.45
N ILE A 392 -1.61 1.40 5.48
CA ILE A 392 -2.11 0.05 5.20
C ILE A 392 -1.74 -0.91 6.34
N MET A 393 -0.51 -0.86 6.85
CA MET A 393 -0.10 -1.67 8.00
C MET A 393 -0.85 -1.29 9.28
N MET A 394 -1.13 0.00 9.49
CA MET A 394 -2.01 0.46 10.57
C MET A 394 -3.41 -0.11 10.41
N PHE A 395 -3.98 -0.03 9.20
CA PHE A 395 -5.29 -0.60 8.89
C PHE A 395 -5.33 -2.11 9.18
N VAL A 396 -4.36 -2.86 8.67
CA VAL A 396 -4.23 -4.31 8.89
C VAL A 396 -4.07 -4.64 10.39
N GLY A 397 -3.31 -3.84 11.14
CA GLY A 397 -3.18 -3.99 12.60
C GLY A 397 -4.48 -3.70 13.36
N MET A 398 -5.30 -2.76 12.88
CA MET A 398 -6.58 -2.39 13.51
C MET A 398 -7.71 -3.36 13.21
N ILE A 399 -7.75 -4.03 12.04
CA ILE A 399 -8.82 -4.99 11.72
C ILE A 399 -8.67 -6.34 12.45
N ILE A 400 -7.52 -6.55 13.09
CA ILE A 400 -7.17 -7.77 13.81
C ILE A 400 -7.31 -7.55 15.32
N ALA A 401 -8.10 -8.38 16.02
CA ALA A 401 -8.25 -8.31 17.47
C ALA A 401 -7.18 -9.14 18.20
N HIS A 402 -7.06 -10.43 17.86
CA HIS A 402 -6.15 -11.37 18.50
C HIS A 402 -5.62 -12.41 17.51
N VAL A 403 -4.32 -12.73 17.62
CA VAL A 403 -3.65 -13.80 16.85
C VAL A 403 -2.80 -14.63 17.81
N SER A 404 -2.83 -15.95 17.62
CA SER A 404 -1.94 -16.89 18.30
C SER A 404 -1.05 -17.53 17.24
N LEU A 405 0.27 -17.50 17.47
CA LEU A 405 1.23 -18.15 16.59
C LEU A 405 1.12 -19.68 16.68
N PHE A 406 1.00 -20.21 17.89
CA PHE A 406 1.06 -21.65 18.19
C PHE A 406 -0.27 -22.39 18.05
N LYS A 407 -1.40 -21.69 17.99
CA LYS A 407 -2.70 -22.30 17.75
C LYS A 407 -3.05 -22.18 16.27
N PHE A 408 -3.14 -23.30 15.58
CA PHE A 408 -3.81 -23.40 14.29
C PHE A 408 -5.30 -23.59 14.55
N ARG A 409 -6.16 -22.89 13.81
CA ARG A 409 -7.58 -23.20 13.87
C ARG A 409 -7.81 -24.40 12.97
N ASN A 410 -8.47 -25.42 13.50
CA ASN A 410 -9.13 -26.41 12.66
C ASN A 410 -10.22 -25.67 11.89
N TRP A 411 -9.94 -25.34 10.64
CA TRP A 411 -10.99 -25.02 9.69
C TRP A 411 -11.69 -26.35 9.44
N TYR A 412 -12.89 -26.52 10.01
CA TYR A 412 -13.72 -27.66 9.67
C TYR A 412 -13.88 -27.69 8.14
N ALA A 413 -13.55 -28.84 7.58
CA ALA A 413 -13.80 -29.23 6.20
C ALA A 413 -15.27 -29.03 5.83
#